data_AF-A0A932CMB0-F1
#
_entry.id   AF-A0A932CMB0-F1
#
_cell.length_a   1.000
_cell.length_b   1.000
_cell.length_c   1.000
_cell.angle_alpha   90.00
_cell.angle_beta   90.00
_cell.angle_gamma   90.00
#
_symmetry.space_group_name_H-M   'P 1'
#
loop_
_entity.id
_entity.type
_entity.pdbx_description
1 polymer ?
#
loop_
_entity_poly.entity_id
_entity_poly.type
_entity_poly.pdbx_seq_one_letter_code
_entity_poly.pdbx_strand_id
1 'polypeptide(L)'
;MSEGKPYVLETLEICQRIGQGLNEGEEAQPQLQEGKEKLEAVKDKLYLRTQKGTSDAYLVLEAAKALEEACEQREASPEEFSTQLASFISQVEGLHAAVKSRSIVIT
;
A
#
# COMPACT_ATOMS: atom_id res chain seq x y z
N MET A 1 -12.73 18.83 1.06
CA MET A 1 -11.26 18.83 1.15
C MET A 1 -10.82 17.47 0.66
N SER A 2 -9.86 17.38 -0.26
CA SER A 2 -9.33 16.09 -0.72
C SER A 2 -8.35 15.59 0.33
N GLU A 3 -8.67 14.47 0.99
CA GLU A 3 -7.83 13.86 2.02
C GLU A 3 -7.43 12.46 1.55
N GLY A 4 -6.12 12.19 1.47
CA GLY A 4 -5.58 10.87 1.12
C GLY A 4 -5.63 9.84 2.25
N LYS A 5 -5.89 10.28 3.48
CA LYS A 5 -6.04 9.43 4.67
C LYS A 5 -7.06 8.29 4.50
N PRO A 6 -8.31 8.53 4.04
CA PRO A 6 -9.26 7.45 3.79
C PRO A 6 -8.73 6.39 2.82
N TYR A 7 -7.99 6.77 1.78
CA TYR A 7 -7.40 5.80 0.84
C TYR A 7 -6.35 4.91 1.52
N VAL A 8 -5.49 5.48 2.36
CA VAL A 8 -4.50 4.71 3.14
C VAL A 8 -5.20 3.77 4.12
N LEU A 9 -6.28 4.19 4.78
CA LEU A 9 -7.04 3.34 5.69
C LEU A 9 -7.69 2.17 4.94
N GLU A 10 -8.34 2.43 3.82
CA GLU A 10 -8.95 1.39 2.97
C GLU A 10 -7.88 0.41 2.46
N THR A 11 -6.70 0.91 2.10
CA THR A 11 -5.56 0.08 1.71
C THR A 11 -5.11 -0.84 2.84
N LEU A 12 -5.02 -0.34 4.07
CA LEU A 12 -4.65 -1.15 5.24
C LEU A 12 -5.66 -2.28 5.50
N GLU A 13 -6.96 -2.00 5.32
CA GLU A 13 -8.02 -3.01 5.43
C GLU A 13 -7.89 -4.09 4.35
N ILE A 14 -7.59 -3.71 3.11
CA ILE A 14 -7.33 -4.66 2.01
C ILE A 14 -6.11 -5.52 2.31
N CYS A 15 -4.99 -4.92 2.73
CA CYS A 15 -3.80 -5.69 3.13
C CYS A 15 -4.11 -6.64 4.31
N GLN A 16 -5.07 -6.32 5.16
CA GLN A 16 -5.49 -7.23 6.24
C GLN A 16 -6.28 -8.42 5.73
N ARG A 17 -7.16 -8.22 4.74
CA ARG A 17 -7.87 -9.32 4.07
C ARG A 17 -6.92 -10.23 3.31
N ILE A 18 -6.01 -9.66 2.50
CA ILE A 18 -5.00 -10.43 1.77
C ILE A 18 -4.11 -11.23 2.75
N GLY A 19 -3.66 -10.60 3.84
CA GLY A 19 -2.84 -11.28 4.85
C GLY A 19 -3.54 -12.43 5.56
N GLN A 20 -4.87 -12.44 5.64
CA GLN A 20 -5.65 -13.58 6.16
C GLN A 20 -5.80 -14.70 5.12
N GLY A 21 -5.76 -14.37 3.83
CA GLY A 21 -5.77 -15.33 2.73
C GLY A 21 -4.40 -15.94 2.41
N LEU A 22 -3.31 -15.33 2.87
CA LEU A 22 -1.96 -15.83 2.72
C LEU A 22 -1.61 -16.84 3.81
N ASN A 23 -0.94 -17.92 3.43
CA ASN A 23 -0.46 -18.90 4.42
C ASN A 23 0.76 -18.36 5.17
N GLU A 24 0.87 -18.71 6.47
CA GLU A 24 2.08 -18.43 7.24
C GLU A 24 3.28 -19.13 6.60
N GLY A 25 4.28 -18.34 6.18
CA GLY A 25 5.50 -18.83 5.51
C GLY A 25 5.64 -18.44 4.04
N GLU A 26 4.65 -17.79 3.45
CA GLU A 26 4.78 -17.24 2.11
C GLU A 26 5.64 -15.97 2.08
N GLU A 27 6.53 -15.84 1.09
CA GLU A 27 7.35 -14.63 0.90
C GLU A 27 6.52 -13.36 0.74
N ALA A 28 5.26 -13.49 0.34
CA ALA A 28 4.33 -12.37 0.24
C ALA A 28 3.92 -11.80 1.60
N GLN A 29 3.85 -12.61 2.64
CA GLN A 29 3.42 -12.20 3.98
C GLN A 29 4.34 -11.13 4.60
N PRO A 30 5.68 -11.31 4.69
CA PRO A 30 6.56 -10.29 5.25
C PRO A 30 6.58 -9.00 4.41
N GLN A 31 6.48 -9.11 3.08
CA GLN A 31 6.40 -7.93 2.20
C GLN A 31 5.11 -7.13 2.47
N LEU A 32 3.97 -7.82 2.57
CA LEU A 32 2.69 -7.20 2.87
C LEU A 32 2.68 -6.55 4.26
N GLN A 33 3.31 -7.21 5.24
CA GLN A 33 3.49 -6.69 6.59
C GLN A 33 4.33 -5.40 6.60
N GLU A 34 5.47 -5.40 5.90
CA GLU A 34 6.31 -4.21 5.77
C GLU A 34 5.58 -3.06 5.07
N GLY A 35 4.82 -3.38 4.01
CA GLY A 35 3.96 -2.42 3.33
C GLY A 35 2.92 -1.79 4.25
N LYS A 36 2.26 -2.61 5.09
CA LYS A 36 1.33 -2.12 6.13
C LYS A 36 2.00 -1.19 7.12
N GLU A 37 3.16 -1.56 7.65
CA GLU A 37 3.88 -0.71 8.61
C GLU A 37 4.26 0.65 7.99
N LYS A 38 4.72 0.65 6.73
CA LYS A 38 4.98 1.88 5.97
C LYS A 38 3.70 2.72 5.79
N LEU A 39 2.58 2.10 5.45
CA LEU A 39 1.28 2.78 5.31
C LEU A 39 0.78 3.37 6.63
N GLU A 40 0.92 2.62 7.73
CA GLU A 40 0.59 3.11 9.07
C GLU A 40 1.45 4.30 9.48
N ALA A 41 2.74 4.30 9.12
CA ALA A 41 3.64 5.42 9.40
C ALA A 41 3.27 6.69 8.63
N VAL A 42 2.60 6.58 7.49
CA VAL A 42 2.20 7.73 6.65
C VAL A 42 0.76 8.20 6.84
N LYS A 43 -0.14 7.37 7.41
CA LYS A 43 -1.59 7.64 7.50
C LYS A 43 -1.97 8.97 8.18
N ASP A 44 -1.14 9.47 9.09
CA ASP A 44 -1.37 10.72 9.83
C ASP A 44 -0.47 11.88 9.36
N LYS A 45 0.24 11.72 8.23
CA LYS A 45 1.18 12.73 7.74
C LYS A 45 0.47 13.80 6.93
N LEU A 46 0.92 15.04 7.10
CA LEU A 46 0.38 16.23 6.41
C LEU A 46 0.46 16.11 4.88
N TYR A 47 1.40 15.33 4.35
CA TYR A 47 1.53 15.06 2.92
C TYR A 47 0.22 14.55 2.29
N LEU A 48 -0.52 13.70 3.00
CA LEU A 48 -1.79 13.13 2.53
C LEU A 48 -2.91 14.17 2.42
N ARG A 49 -2.77 15.34 3.04
CA ARG A 49 -3.72 16.46 2.87
C ARG A 49 -3.47 17.26 1.59
N THR A 50 -2.39 16.96 0.87
CA THR A 50 -2.08 17.62 -0.40
C THR A 50 -2.74 16.86 -1.56
N GLN A 51 -3.01 17.56 -2.67
CA GLN A 51 -3.54 16.92 -3.88
C GLN A 51 -2.62 15.80 -4.38
N LYS A 52 -1.30 16.01 -4.35
CA LYS A 52 -0.31 14.98 -4.72
C LYS A 52 -0.34 13.78 -3.78
N GLY A 53 -0.30 13.99 -2.47
CA GLY A 53 -0.39 12.89 -1.51
C GLY A 53 -1.73 12.15 -1.54
N THR A 54 -2.81 12.84 -1.91
CA THR A 54 -4.11 12.21 -2.17
C THR A 54 -4.05 11.31 -3.41
N SER A 55 -3.46 11.79 -4.51
CA SER A 55 -3.26 10.98 -5.73
C SER A 55 -2.34 9.79 -5.49
N ASP A 56 -1.22 9.98 -4.79
CA ASP A 56 -0.29 8.89 -4.48
C ASP A 56 -0.96 7.84 -3.59
N ALA A 57 -1.72 8.26 -2.57
CA ALA A 57 -2.49 7.33 -1.73
C ALA A 57 -3.59 6.59 -2.51
N TYR A 58 -4.20 7.24 -3.51
CA TYR A 58 -5.15 6.60 -4.40
C TYR A 58 -4.47 5.53 -5.28
N LEU A 59 -3.28 5.80 -5.82
CA LEU A 59 -2.52 4.81 -6.61
C LEU A 59 -2.15 3.58 -5.78
N VAL A 60 -1.76 3.79 -4.52
CA VAL A 60 -1.50 2.69 -3.57
C VAL A 60 -2.79 1.88 -3.34
N LEU A 61 -3.94 2.54 -3.18
CA LEU A 61 -5.22 1.86 -3.03
C LEU A 61 -5.58 1.03 -4.27
N GLU A 62 -5.41 1.56 -5.48
CA GLU A 62 -5.68 0.81 -6.70
C GLU A 62 -4.76 -0.42 -6.83
N ALA A 63 -3.47 -0.27 -6.49
CA ALA A 63 -2.54 -1.39 -6.47
C ALA A 63 -2.94 -2.45 -5.42
N ALA A 64 -3.47 -2.05 -4.27
CA ALA A 64 -3.96 -2.98 -3.26
C ALA A 64 -5.22 -3.72 -3.70
N LYS A 65 -6.15 -3.06 -4.40
CA LYS A 65 -7.34 -3.71 -4.99
C LYS A 65 -6.94 -4.72 -6.05
N ALA A 66 -6.02 -4.35 -6.95
CA ALA A 66 -5.50 -5.27 -7.95
C ALA A 66 -4.79 -6.48 -7.31
N LEU A 67 -4.08 -6.27 -6.21
CA LEU A 67 -3.46 -7.35 -5.44
C LEU A 67 -4.50 -8.25 -4.76
N GLU A 68 -5.58 -7.70 -4.23
CA GLU A 68 -6.70 -8.46 -3.65
C GLU A 68 -7.34 -9.35 -4.71
N GLU A 69 -7.69 -8.80 -5.88
CA GLU A 69 -8.25 -9.56 -7.00
C GLU A 69 -7.28 -10.66 -7.47
N ALA A 70 -5.98 -10.35 -7.56
CA ALA A 70 -4.97 -11.34 -7.92
C ALA A 70 -4.75 -12.40 -6.83
N CYS A 71 -5.00 -12.07 -5.56
CA CYS A 71 -4.96 -13.02 -4.45
C CYS A 71 -6.14 -14.01 -4.54
N GLU A 72 -7.33 -13.53 -4.90
CA GLU A 72 -8.51 -14.37 -5.13
C GLU A 72 -8.33 -15.28 -6.36
N GLN A 73 -7.63 -14.80 -7.39
CA GLN A 73 -7.34 -15.55 -8.62
C GLN A 73 -6.00 -16.30 -8.57
N ARG A 74 -5.36 -16.36 -7.40
CA ARG A 74 -3.98 -16.85 -7.27
C ARG A 74 -3.81 -18.32 -7.68
N GLU A 75 -4.83 -19.15 -7.47
CA GLU A 75 -4.82 -20.55 -7.95
C GLU A 75 -4.75 -20.63 -9.48
N ALA A 76 -5.31 -19.66 -10.20
CA ALA A 76 -5.27 -19.59 -11.65
C ALA A 76 -3.98 -18.93 -12.17
N SER A 77 -3.50 -17.88 -11.49
CA SER A 77 -2.38 -17.05 -11.96
C SER A 77 -1.44 -16.60 -10.82
N PRO A 78 -0.55 -17.48 -10.32
CA PRO A 78 0.38 -17.12 -9.24
C PRO A 78 1.43 -16.07 -9.64
N GLU A 79 1.81 -16.03 -10.92
CA GLU A 79 2.74 -15.00 -11.45
C GLU A 79 2.12 -13.60 -11.44
N GLU A 80 0.82 -13.52 -11.68
CA GLU A 80 0.08 -12.26 -11.65
C GLU A 80 0.01 -11.70 -10.23
N PHE A 81 -0.27 -12.57 -9.25
CA PHE A 81 -0.19 -12.20 -7.83
C PHE A 81 1.18 -11.65 -7.44
N SER A 82 2.27 -12.32 -7.83
CA SER A 82 3.63 -11.85 -7.56
C SER A 82 3.94 -10.49 -8.21
N THR A 83 3.48 -10.30 -9.45
CA THR A 83 3.63 -9.04 -10.19
C THR A 83 2.85 -7.91 -9.52
N GLN A 84 1.60 -8.16 -9.11
CA GLN A 84 0.78 -7.18 -8.41
C GLN A 84 1.35 -6.85 -7.03
N LEU A 85 1.90 -7.83 -6.32
CA LEU A 85 2.54 -7.62 -5.02
C LEU A 85 3.74 -6.69 -5.17
N ALA A 86 4.63 -6.97 -6.13
CA ALA A 86 5.78 -6.11 -6.41
C ALA A 86 5.35 -4.68 -6.79
N SER A 87 4.30 -4.55 -7.60
CA SER A 87 3.72 -3.26 -7.95
C SER A 87 3.22 -2.51 -6.71
N PHE A 88 2.43 -3.18 -5.87
CA PHE A 88 1.90 -2.62 -4.62
C PHE A 88 3.02 -2.14 -3.68
N ILE A 89 4.02 -2.98 -3.43
CA ILE A 89 5.16 -2.61 -2.58
C ILE A 89 5.89 -1.39 -3.15
N SER A 90 6.14 -1.36 -4.46
CA SER A 90 6.77 -0.21 -5.12
C SER A 90 5.97 1.09 -4.93
N GLN A 91 4.63 1.03 -5.02
CA GLN A 91 3.77 2.18 -4.77
C GLN A 91 3.82 2.64 -3.30
N VAL A 92 3.78 1.70 -2.35
CA VAL A 92 3.88 2.00 -0.91
C VAL A 92 5.23 2.64 -0.60
N GLU A 93 6.32 2.12 -1.16
CA GLU A 93 7.66 2.68 -0.99
C GLU A 93 7.77 4.07 -1.60
N GLY A 94 7.18 4.29 -2.77
CA GLY A 94 7.09 5.60 -3.42
C GLY A 94 6.37 6.62 -2.53
N LEU A 95 5.21 6.26 -1.98
CA LEU A 95 4.44 7.11 -1.06
C LEU A 95 5.25 7.40 0.22
N HIS A 96 5.84 6.37 0.83
CA HIS A 96 6.65 6.53 2.04
C HIS A 96 7.88 7.41 1.81
N ALA A 97 8.57 7.26 0.67
CA ALA A 97 9.69 8.10 0.27
C ALA A 97 9.26 9.55 0.02
N ALA A 98 8.12 9.77 -0.65
CA ALA A 98 7.57 11.11 -0.89
C ALA A 98 7.25 11.84 0.43
N VAL A 99 6.69 11.12 1.40
CA VAL A 99 6.39 11.62 2.74
C VAL A 99 7.67 11.95 3.51
N LYS A 100 8.70 11.09 3.46
CA LYS A 100 10.02 11.35 4.09
C LYS A 100 10.74 12.54 3.46
N SER A 101 10.78 12.62 2.13
CA SER A 101 11.48 13.67 1.40
C SER A 101 10.94 15.07 1.71
N ARG A 102 9.62 15.20 1.92
CA ARG A 102 9.01 16.47 2.34
C ARG A 102 9.06 16.76 3.84
N SER A 103 9.62 15.84 4.64
CA SER A 103 9.86 16.06 6.07
C SER A 103 11.23 16.70 6.36
N ILE A 104 11.98 17.10 5.33
CA ILE A 104 13.24 17.84 5.51
C ILE A 104 12.93 19.28 5.91
N VAL A 105 12.91 19.49 7.23
CA VAL A 105 13.50 20.62 7.98
C VAL A 105 13.33 22.01 7.34
N ILE A 106 12.31 22.75 7.79
CA ILE A 106 12.42 24.21 7.90
C ILE A 106 13.11 24.46 9.24
N THR A 107 14.43 24.66 9.22
CA THR A 107 15.15 25.34 10.30
C THR A 107 15.17 26.82 10.00
#